data_AF-A0A7C1KX47-F1
#
_entry.id   AF-A0A7C1KX47-F1
#
_cell.length_a   1.000
_cell.length_b   1.000
_cell.length_c   1.000
_cell.angle_alpha   90.00
_cell.angle_beta   90.00
_cell.angle_gamma   90.00
#
_symmetry.space_group_name_H-M   'P 1'
#
loop_
_entity.id
_entity.type
_entity.pdbx_description
1 polymer ?
#
loop_
_entity_poly.entity_id
_entity_poly.type
_entity_poly.pdbx_seq_one_letter_code
_entity_poly.pdbx_strand_id
1 'polypeptide(L)' 'GENYFKFSTLPKAMVVCYVEDDSVDSVQKTIADAARTGKRGDGIIVASDVFEAQRIRTSENL' A
#
# COMPACT_ATOMS: atom_id res chain seq x y z
N GLY A 1 -35.96 6.04 -19.36
CA GLY A 1 -34.58 6.46 -19.68
C GLY A 1 -33.76 6.16 -18.46
N GLU A 2 -32.90 5.16 -18.54
CA GLU A 2 -32.29 4.53 -17.37
C GLU A 2 -31.37 5.49 -16.61
N ASN A 3 -31.56 5.55 -15.30
CA ASN A 3 -30.73 6.32 -14.37
C ASN A 3 -29.36 5.63 -14.25
N TYR A 4 -28.42 6.00 -15.11
CA TYR A 4 -27.02 5.57 -15.00
C TYR A 4 -26.35 6.27 -13.81
N PHE A 5 -26.16 5.54 -12.71
CA PHE A 5 -25.26 5.97 -11.63
C PHE A 5 -23.82 5.89 -12.12
N LYS A 6 -23.24 7.04 -12.49
CA LYS A 6 -21.83 7.14 -12.86
C LYS A 6 -20.98 7.03 -11.61
N PHE A 7 -20.54 5.82 -11.27
CA PHE A 7 -19.46 5.61 -10.31
C PHE A 7 -18.14 6.09 -10.94
N SER A 8 -17.69 7.29 -10.59
CA SER A 8 -16.36 7.76 -10.96
C SER A 8 -15.35 7.32 -9.93
N THR A 9 -14.48 6.38 -10.28
CA THR A 9 -13.26 6.12 -9.52
C THR A 9 -12.24 7.22 -9.85
N LEU A 10 -11.61 7.78 -8.83
CA LEU A 10 -10.48 8.69 -9.02
C LEU A 10 -9.20 7.85 -9.13
N PRO A 11 -8.30 8.15 -10.08
CA PRO A 11 -7.00 7.47 -10.15
C PRO A 11 -6.23 7.59 -8.83
N LYS A 12 -5.55 6.51 -8.43
CA LYS A 12 -4.71 6.44 -7.24
C LYS A 12 -3.40 5.75 -7.59
N ALA A 13 -2.30 6.24 -7.04
CA ALA A 13 -1.04 5.51 -7.06
C ALA A 13 -1.10 4.37 -6.03
N MET A 14 -0.58 3.19 -6.40
CA MET A 14 -0.43 2.05 -5.50
C MET A 14 1.06 1.80 -5.28
N VAL A 15 1.46 1.74 -4.01
CA VAL A 15 2.81 1.37 -3.60
C VAL A 15 2.71 0.00 -2.94
N VAL A 16 3.56 -0.94 -3.36
CA VAL A 16 3.71 -2.26 -2.75
C VAL A 16 5.16 -2.40 -2.31
N CYS A 17 5.36 -2.65 -1.03
CA CYS A 17 6.67 -2.92 -0.45
C CYS A 17 6.56 -4.02 0.59
N TYR A 18 7.58 -4.86 0.66
CA TYR A 18 7.76 -5.86 1.69
C TYR A 18 8.88 -5.39 2.61
N VAL A 19 8.67 -5.54 3.92
CA VAL A 19 9.57 -5.07 4.98
C VAL A 19 9.63 -6.12 6.07
N GLU A 20 10.70 -6.12 6.84
CA GLU A 20 10.82 -6.94 8.04
C GLU A 20 9.72 -6.58 9.05
N ASP A 21 9.30 -7.55 9.87
CA ASP A 21 8.23 -7.40 10.87
C ASP A 21 8.49 -6.23 11.84
N ASP A 22 9.74 -6.05 12.25
CA ASP A 22 10.16 -4.98 13.17
C ASP A 22 10.07 -3.58 12.56
N SER A 23 9.97 -3.50 11.23
CA SER A 23 9.99 -2.27 10.46
C SER A 23 8.59 -1.81 10.07
N VAL A 24 7.56 -2.65 10.21
CA VAL A 24 6.17 -2.39 9.80
C VAL A 24 5.67 -1.05 10.33
N ASP A 25 5.74 -0.82 11.65
CA ASP A 25 5.22 0.41 12.27
C ASP A 25 5.93 1.67 11.76
N SER A 26 7.25 1.60 11.63
CA SER A 26 8.07 2.74 11.19
C SER A 26 7.79 3.13 9.74
N VAL A 27 7.61 2.13 8.87
CA VAL A 27 7.33 2.29 7.45
C VAL A 27 5.90 2.78 7.23
N GLN A 28 4.91 2.19 7.92
CA GLN A 28 3.53 2.66 7.87
C GLN A 28 3.42 4.13 8.29
N LYS A 29 4.09 4.52 9.38
CA LYS A 29 4.11 5.90 9.85
C LYS A 29 4.72 6.83 8.80
N THR A 30 5.87 6.46 8.23
CA THR A 30 6.55 7.27 7.22
C THR A 30 5.70 7.49 5.97
N ILE A 31 5.07 6.42 5.45
CA ILE A 31 4.16 6.51 4.30
C ILE A 31 2.94 7.38 4.63
N ALA A 32 2.33 7.17 5.80
CA ALA A 32 1.17 7.93 6.24
C ALA A 32 1.48 9.43 6.36
N ASP A 33 2.62 9.79 6.96
CA ASP A 33 3.03 11.18 7.13
C ASP A 33 3.33 11.85 5.78
N ALA A 34 3.95 11.13 4.84
CA ALA A 34 4.25 11.65 3.50
C ALA A 34 3.00 11.82 2.61
N ALA A 35 2.02 10.92 2.73
CA ALA A 35 0.83 10.93 1.87
C ALA A 35 -0.34 11.78 2.42
N ARG A 36 -0.31 12.14 3.72
CA ARG A 36 -1.41 12.84 4.40
C ARG A 36 -1.53 14.29 3.95
N THR A 37 -2.69 14.65 3.41
CA THR A 37 -3.10 16.04 3.15
C THR A 37 -4.13 16.54 4.16
N GLY A 38 -4.75 15.62 4.91
CA GLY A 38 -5.85 15.91 5.84
C GLY A 38 -7.21 15.99 5.15
N LYS A 39 -7.30 15.67 3.85
CA LYS A 39 -8.53 15.74 3.06
C LYS A 39 -9.10 14.34 2.77
N ARG A 40 -10.38 14.29 2.44
CA ARG A 40 -11.02 13.04 2.01
C ARG A 40 -10.31 12.49 0.77
N GLY A 41 -9.88 11.24 0.86
CA GLY A 41 -9.24 10.54 -0.26
C GLY A 41 -7.72 10.40 -0.17
N ASP A 42 -7.10 10.72 0.97
CA ASP A 42 -5.67 10.46 1.24
C ASP A 42 -5.26 8.99 1.05
N GLY A 43 -6.22 8.07 1.09
CA GLY A 43 -6.02 6.66 0.76
C GLY A 43 -6.06 5.76 1.99
N ILE A 44 -5.50 4.56 1.86
CA ILE A 44 -5.41 3.55 2.91
C ILE A 44 -4.07 2.84 2.80
N ILE A 45 -3.50 2.48 3.95
CA ILE A 45 -2.36 1.57 4.04
C ILE A 45 -2.91 0.26 4.61
N VAL A 46 -2.53 -0.86 4.00
CA VAL A 46 -2.91 -2.20 4.45
C VAL A 46 -1.63 -3.02 4.58
N ALA A 47 -1.53 -3.80 5.64
CA ALA A 47 -0.48 -4.79 5.84
C ALA A 47 -1.06 -6.19 5.77
N SER A 48 -0.27 -7.11 5.23
CA SER A 48 -0.56 -8.55 5.16
C SER A 48 0.74 -9.30 5.35
N ASP A 49 0.68 -10.42 6.07
CA ASP A 49 1.84 -11.28 6.30
C ASP A 49 2.37 -11.86 4.98
N VAL A 50 3.70 -11.99 4.90
CA VAL A 50 4.38 -12.69 3.80
C VAL A 50 4.92 -14.01 4.36
N PHE A 51 4.50 -15.12 3.77
CA PHE A 51 4.93 -16.43 4.24
C PHE A 51 6.37 -16.77 3.86
N GLU A 52 6.80 -16.39 2.65
CA GLU A 52 8.13 -16.68 2.14
C GLU A 52 8.50 -15.67 1.04
N ALA A 53 9.77 -15.27 0.99
CA ALA A 53 10.32 -14.46 -0.09
C ALA A 53 11.70 -14.98 -0.53
N GLN A 54 12.01 -14.86 -1.82
CA GLN A 54 13.30 -15.28 -2.37
C GLN A 54 13.90 -14.18 -3.25
N ARG A 55 15.21 -13.93 -3.12
CA ARG A 55 15.93 -13.08 -4.06
C ARG A 55 16.36 -13.87 -5.29
N ILE A 56 15.72 -13.60 -6.43
CA ILE A 56 16.01 -14.26 -7.72
C ILE A 56 17.49 -14.26 -8.09
N ARG A 57 18.20 -13.16 -7.84
CA ARG A 57 19.61 -13.01 -8.24
C ARG A 57 20.57 -13.95 -7.50
N THR A 58 20.31 -14.24 -6.23
CA THR A 58 21.21 -15.03 -5.37
C THR A 58 20.61 -16.36 -4.93
N SER A 59 19.32 -16.59 -5.20
CA SER A 59 18.54 -17.70 -4.69
C SER A 59 18.50 -17.77 -3.15
N GLU A 60 18.76 -16.66 -2.46
CA GLU A 60 18.63 -16.60 -1.00
C GLU A 60 17.16 -16.48 -0.61
N ASN A 61 16.77 -17.21 0.43
CA ASN A 61 15.51 -16.98 1.12
C ASN A 61 15.68 -15.77 2.04
N LEU A 62 14.67 -14.91 2.07
CA LEU A 62 14.58 -13.73 2.93
C LEU A 62 13.76 -14.08 4.17
#